data_AF-A0A2V5KWD2-F1
#
_entry.id   AF-A0A2V5KWD2-F1
#
_cell.length_a   1.000
_cell.length_b   1.000
_cell.length_c   1.000
_cell.angle_alpha   90.00
_cell.angle_beta   90.00
_cell.angle_gamma   90.00
#
_symmetry.space_group_name_H-M   'P 1'
#
loop_
_entity.id
_entity.type
_entity.pdbx_description
1 polymer ?
#
loop_
_entity_poly.entity_id
_entity_poly.type
_entity_poly.pdbx_seq_one_letter_code
_entity_poly.pdbx_strand_id
1 'polypeptide(L)'
;MPHSQLMFGYYHGDGFPAGAPDSIDRIAALGNSNVIMINSAHPPDALRHMLDRVAACGCPFIISVSDCFFRGGRVGAIGSAHPREDSAERWAALQETLRPYERHLLGYYFDEPYWNGVSERDFRDATRMIRRRHPDKKVMVCATALELAPDAFDCPIPEAGSGYYEFVTDGAFDIYRAWDPFLYGYLDEKLRRLLPSEAAIWYVVWGFAKGTPDGGPAALIVNLLNHYRLALRDRRCAGLLVFSFASGDAGDWGSGMDRLLDPPHPSYDPLLHNLQVNVGRALIGRAGDDLFVHSADGGGEGPGSRGWRYAGLDAGGSPRPLVFVPERAVWADPEGAGGLVCRDLIAPGAGGEQTLVQWAAPKPGRVYVAERGGIQLAGMSPPARLRVQIRHNDRRIWPEADEWREIGPGAEQSGYRLKLEVVAGDCLSFVVSAGEDRTGGQDSGLLRWDPVVSYINDHS
;
A
#
# COMPACT_ATOMS: atom_id res chain seq x y z
N MET A 1 -10.58 21.95 0.51
CA MET A 1 -9.80 21.61 -0.69
C MET A 1 -10.34 20.30 -1.20
N PRO A 2 -10.89 20.21 -2.42
CA PRO A 2 -11.11 18.90 -3.04
C PRO A 2 -9.79 18.14 -3.00
N HIS A 3 -9.80 16.88 -2.59
CA HIS A 3 -8.59 16.06 -2.58
C HIS A 3 -8.01 16.09 -3.99
N SER A 4 -6.78 16.60 -4.13
CA SER A 4 -6.02 16.39 -5.36
C SER A 4 -6.01 14.90 -5.62
N GLN A 5 -6.31 14.49 -6.85
CA GLN A 5 -6.22 13.11 -7.29
C GLN A 5 -4.88 12.51 -6.82
N LEU A 6 -4.94 11.37 -6.13
CA LEU A 6 -3.75 10.70 -5.63
C LEU A 6 -2.92 10.16 -6.81
N MET A 7 -1.64 10.00 -6.56
CA MET A 7 -0.72 9.42 -7.53
C MET A 7 -0.45 7.94 -7.25
N PHE A 8 -0.25 7.19 -8.32
CA PHE A 8 0.21 5.81 -8.25
C PHE A 8 1.24 5.56 -9.35
N GLY A 9 2.37 4.97 -8.97
CA GLY A 9 3.44 4.67 -9.90
C GLY A 9 4.37 3.59 -9.36
N TYR A 10 5.46 3.39 -10.11
CA TYR A 10 6.45 2.37 -9.81
C TYR A 10 7.85 2.97 -9.83
N TYR A 11 8.70 2.47 -8.94
CA TYR A 11 10.14 2.61 -9.07
C TYR A 11 10.67 1.71 -10.17
N HIS A 12 11.81 2.09 -10.75
CA HIS A 12 12.52 1.33 -11.79
C HIS A 12 11.67 1.02 -13.02
N GLY A 13 10.76 1.94 -13.39
CA GLY A 13 10.05 1.87 -14.66
C GLY A 13 11.00 2.04 -15.86
N ASP A 14 12.14 2.66 -15.62
CA ASP A 14 13.28 2.85 -16.51
C ASP A 14 14.25 1.64 -16.57
N GLY A 15 13.94 0.55 -15.86
CA GLY A 15 14.74 -0.68 -15.84
C GLY A 15 15.76 -0.73 -14.69
N PHE A 16 16.19 -1.95 -14.34
CA PHE A 16 17.24 -2.21 -13.35
C PHE A 16 17.95 -3.54 -13.65
N PRO A 17 19.29 -3.65 -13.50
CA PRO A 17 20.26 -2.58 -13.24
C PRO A 17 20.43 -1.66 -14.47
N ALA A 18 21.37 -0.70 -14.40
CA ALA A 18 21.67 0.19 -15.52
C ALA A 18 21.94 -0.59 -16.82
N GLY A 19 21.24 -0.23 -17.90
CA GLY A 19 21.30 -0.91 -19.20
C GLY A 19 20.28 -2.03 -19.41
N ALA A 20 19.50 -2.40 -18.39
CA ALA A 20 18.33 -3.26 -18.58
C ALA A 20 17.26 -2.54 -19.40
N PRO A 21 16.42 -3.28 -20.16
CA PRO A 21 15.28 -2.68 -20.84
C PRO A 21 14.35 -1.99 -19.85
N ASP A 22 13.85 -0.81 -20.22
CA ASP A 22 12.80 -0.16 -19.44
C ASP A 22 11.44 -0.89 -19.62
N SER A 23 10.49 -0.53 -18.78
CA SER A 23 9.15 -1.08 -18.74
C SER A 23 8.06 -0.01 -18.87
N ILE A 24 8.37 1.14 -19.47
CA ILE A 24 7.45 2.29 -19.54
C ILE A 24 6.13 1.90 -20.24
N ASP A 25 6.21 1.28 -21.42
CA ASP A 25 4.99 0.88 -22.16
C ASP A 25 4.22 -0.22 -21.44
N ARG A 26 4.93 -1.14 -20.75
CA ARG A 26 4.30 -2.21 -19.95
C ARG A 26 3.52 -1.62 -18.79
N ILE A 27 4.12 -0.67 -18.06
CA ILE A 27 3.47 0.06 -16.97
C ILE A 27 2.26 0.83 -17.51
N ALA A 28 2.41 1.54 -18.63
CA ALA A 28 1.31 2.28 -19.25
C ALA A 28 0.15 1.35 -19.66
N ALA A 29 0.45 0.16 -20.19
CA ALA A 29 -0.54 -0.83 -20.60
C ALA A 29 -1.40 -1.38 -19.44
N LEU A 30 -0.87 -1.41 -18.21
CA LEU A 30 -1.67 -1.76 -17.02
C LEU A 30 -2.79 -0.74 -16.76
N GLY A 31 -2.59 0.52 -17.19
CA GLY A 31 -3.55 1.60 -17.06
C GLY A 31 -3.84 2.01 -15.60
N ASN A 32 -2.99 1.61 -14.67
CA ASN A 32 -3.16 1.81 -13.22
C ASN A 32 -2.21 2.86 -12.62
N SER A 33 -1.29 3.43 -13.40
CA SER A 33 -0.37 4.48 -12.98
C SER A 33 -0.68 5.83 -13.62
N ASN A 34 -0.39 6.91 -12.90
CA ASN A 34 -0.41 8.29 -13.39
C ASN A 34 0.88 9.06 -13.06
N VAL A 35 1.93 8.37 -12.59
CA VAL A 35 3.27 8.92 -12.42
C VAL A 35 4.31 7.83 -12.70
N ILE A 36 5.46 8.22 -13.27
CA ILE A 36 6.59 7.33 -13.52
C ILE A 36 7.81 7.87 -12.77
N MET A 37 8.51 7.01 -12.04
CA MET A 37 9.82 7.35 -11.46
C MET A 37 10.91 6.90 -12.43
N ILE A 38 11.84 7.80 -12.72
CA ILE A 38 13.01 7.57 -13.57
C ILE A 38 14.27 7.76 -12.73
N ASN A 39 15.20 6.82 -12.76
CA ASN A 39 16.50 6.99 -12.15
C ASN A 39 17.40 7.88 -13.04
N SER A 40 18.19 8.79 -12.48
CA SER A 40 18.99 9.75 -13.28
C SER A 40 20.31 9.20 -13.80
N ALA A 41 20.65 7.96 -13.51
CA ALA A 41 21.94 7.39 -13.86
C ALA A 41 22.12 7.11 -15.37
N HIS A 42 21.18 7.53 -16.22
CA HIS A 42 21.20 7.27 -17.66
C HIS A 42 21.97 8.34 -18.44
N PRO A 43 22.70 7.94 -19.51
CA PRO A 43 23.25 8.87 -20.48
C PRO A 43 22.14 9.76 -21.11
N PRO A 44 22.44 10.99 -21.55
CA PRO A 44 21.44 11.92 -22.07
C PRO A 44 20.55 11.35 -23.18
N ASP A 45 21.10 10.61 -24.13
CA ASP A 45 20.32 10.06 -25.25
C ASP A 45 19.36 8.95 -24.79
N ALA A 46 19.80 8.08 -23.89
CA ALA A 46 18.94 7.07 -23.28
C ALA A 46 17.83 7.72 -22.45
N LEU A 47 18.17 8.74 -21.66
CA LEU A 47 17.19 9.52 -20.89
C LEU A 47 16.15 10.19 -21.80
N ARG A 48 16.57 10.83 -22.91
CA ARG A 48 15.63 11.43 -23.90
C ARG A 48 14.67 10.39 -24.46
N HIS A 49 15.18 9.22 -24.85
CA HIS A 49 14.35 8.14 -25.37
C HIS A 49 13.26 7.70 -24.39
N MET A 50 13.61 7.56 -23.10
CA MET A 50 12.64 7.23 -22.06
C MET A 50 11.63 8.36 -21.84
N LEU A 51 12.10 9.61 -21.79
CA LEU A 51 11.24 10.78 -21.61
C LEU A 51 10.24 10.97 -22.76
N ASP A 52 10.62 10.66 -24.00
CA ASP A 52 9.70 10.64 -25.14
C ASP A 52 8.54 9.67 -24.93
N ARG A 53 8.83 8.48 -24.39
CA ARG A 53 7.80 7.46 -24.11
C ARG A 53 6.92 7.85 -22.92
N VAL A 54 7.51 8.36 -21.83
CA VAL A 54 6.74 8.89 -20.70
C VAL A 54 5.81 10.03 -21.15
N ALA A 55 6.31 10.95 -21.98
CA ALA A 55 5.51 12.04 -22.54
C ALA A 55 4.39 11.52 -23.45
N ALA A 56 4.66 10.49 -24.27
CA ALA A 56 3.65 9.84 -25.11
C ALA A 56 2.55 9.16 -24.27
N CYS A 57 2.87 8.63 -23.09
CA CYS A 57 1.90 8.11 -22.13
C CYS A 57 1.09 9.22 -21.43
N GLY A 58 1.45 10.50 -21.60
CA GLY A 58 0.81 11.63 -20.94
C GLY A 58 0.98 11.66 -19.43
N CYS A 59 1.96 10.92 -18.88
CA CYS A 59 2.18 10.83 -17.45
C CYS A 59 3.21 11.87 -16.99
N PRO A 60 3.00 12.53 -15.83
CA PRO A 60 4.09 13.21 -15.15
C PRO A 60 5.18 12.23 -14.69
N PHE A 61 6.40 12.73 -14.48
CA PHE A 61 7.50 11.93 -13.96
C PHE A 61 8.29 12.61 -12.85
N ILE A 62 8.86 11.77 -11.99
CA ILE A 62 9.81 12.16 -10.96
C ILE A 62 11.17 11.60 -11.38
N ILE A 63 12.22 12.39 -11.30
CA ILE A 63 13.57 11.97 -11.68
C ILE A 63 14.50 11.98 -10.47
N SER A 64 15.26 10.91 -10.24
CA SER A 64 16.34 10.91 -9.26
C SER A 64 17.36 12.00 -9.60
N VAL A 65 18.08 12.56 -8.64
CA VAL A 65 19.12 13.57 -8.90
C VAL A 65 20.35 13.43 -8.01
N SER A 66 20.42 12.42 -7.15
CA SER A 66 21.53 12.24 -6.20
C SER A 66 22.89 12.27 -6.91
N ASP A 67 23.04 11.58 -8.04
CA ASP A 67 24.29 11.51 -8.82
C ASP A 67 24.67 12.82 -9.52
N CYS A 68 23.75 13.78 -9.62
CA CYS A 68 24.07 15.13 -10.10
C CYS A 68 24.81 15.93 -9.03
N PHE A 69 24.52 15.68 -7.76
CA PHE A 69 25.01 16.52 -6.65
C PHE A 69 26.10 15.86 -5.83
N PHE A 70 26.04 14.55 -5.64
CA PHE A 70 26.86 13.82 -4.68
C PHE A 70 27.65 12.69 -5.34
N ARG A 71 28.79 12.36 -4.74
CA ARG A 71 29.62 11.22 -5.11
C ARG A 71 30.19 10.58 -3.86
N GLY A 72 30.66 9.34 -4.03
CA GLY A 72 31.05 8.53 -2.89
C GLY A 72 29.81 8.16 -2.09
N GLY A 73 29.95 8.10 -0.78
CA GLY A 73 28.91 7.56 0.08
C GLY A 73 29.17 6.10 0.40
N ARG A 74 29.07 5.80 1.69
CA ARG A 74 29.03 4.46 2.22
C ARG A 74 27.79 4.40 3.10
N VAL A 75 26.92 3.46 2.75
CA VAL A 75 25.74 3.09 3.51
C VAL A 75 26.05 3.03 5.01
N GLY A 76 25.27 3.75 5.81
CA GLY A 76 25.40 3.80 7.27
C GLY A 76 26.62 4.57 7.78
N ALA A 77 27.27 5.39 6.96
CA ALA A 77 28.40 6.22 7.36
C ALA A 77 28.16 7.70 7.04
N ILE A 78 27.63 8.45 8.00
CA ILE A 78 27.34 9.88 7.84
C ILE A 78 28.61 10.68 7.50
N GLY A 79 28.50 11.57 6.52
CA GLY A 79 29.60 12.40 6.02
C GLY A 79 30.54 11.70 5.04
N SER A 80 30.24 10.47 4.62
CA SER A 80 31.04 9.72 3.64
C SER A 80 30.72 10.07 2.18
N ALA A 81 29.58 10.72 1.92
CA ALA A 81 29.29 11.30 0.61
C ALA A 81 29.75 12.75 0.57
N HIS A 82 30.18 13.19 -0.61
CA HIS A 82 30.70 14.54 -0.82
C HIS A 82 30.03 15.21 -2.02
N PRO A 83 29.87 16.54 -2.00
CA PRO A 83 29.49 17.29 -3.17
C PRO A 83 30.41 16.99 -4.35
N ARG A 84 29.82 16.87 -5.53
CA ARG A 84 30.55 16.73 -6.78
C ARG A 84 31.14 18.07 -7.20
N GLU A 85 32.41 18.06 -7.57
CA GLU A 85 33.09 19.20 -8.20
C GLU A 85 32.43 19.57 -9.54
N ASP A 86 31.95 18.57 -10.28
CA ASP A 86 31.25 18.72 -11.56
C ASP A 86 29.72 18.86 -11.41
N SER A 87 29.20 19.12 -10.21
CA SER A 87 27.74 19.17 -9.95
C SER A 87 27.02 20.23 -10.79
N ALA A 88 27.62 21.41 -10.97
CA ALA A 88 27.04 22.48 -11.77
C ALA A 88 26.91 22.10 -13.26
N GLU A 89 27.92 21.42 -13.81
CA GLU A 89 27.93 20.95 -15.20
C GLU A 89 26.90 19.83 -15.40
N ARG A 90 26.89 18.84 -14.51
CA ARG A 90 25.91 17.73 -14.55
C ARG A 90 24.48 18.23 -14.43
N TRP A 91 24.23 19.15 -13.50
CA TRP A 91 22.92 19.77 -13.35
C TRP A 91 22.52 20.52 -14.62
N ALA A 92 23.41 21.32 -15.21
CA ALA A 92 23.11 22.03 -16.45
C ALA A 92 22.80 21.08 -17.62
N ALA A 93 23.58 19.99 -17.76
CA ALA A 93 23.35 18.97 -18.79
C ALA A 93 22.01 18.23 -18.60
N LEU A 94 21.66 17.90 -17.35
CA LEU A 94 20.36 17.33 -17.03
C LEU A 94 19.24 18.31 -17.38
N GLN A 95 19.34 19.57 -16.97
CA GLN A 95 18.32 20.58 -17.25
C GLN A 95 18.13 20.80 -18.76
N GLU A 96 19.21 20.80 -19.55
CA GLU A 96 19.10 20.87 -21.01
C GLU A 96 18.39 19.65 -21.62
N THR A 97 18.58 18.48 -21.00
CA THR A 97 17.87 17.26 -21.40
C THR A 97 16.39 17.30 -21.02
N LEU A 98 16.06 17.86 -19.86
CA LEU A 98 14.69 17.95 -19.34
C LEU A 98 13.87 19.09 -19.97
N ARG A 99 14.51 20.11 -20.54
CA ARG A 99 13.86 21.31 -21.10
C ARG A 99 12.64 21.01 -21.99
N PRO A 100 12.66 20.04 -22.93
CA PRO A 100 11.49 19.73 -23.76
C PRO A 100 10.32 19.11 -22.97
N TYR A 101 10.60 18.53 -21.80
CA TYR A 101 9.67 17.75 -20.99
C TYR A 101 9.29 18.45 -19.68
N GLU A 102 9.66 19.73 -19.49
CA GLU A 102 9.46 20.46 -18.24
C GLU A 102 8.00 20.50 -17.76
N ARG A 103 7.04 20.44 -18.69
CA ARG A 103 5.60 20.34 -18.37
C ARG A 103 5.20 19.00 -17.75
N HIS A 104 5.93 17.93 -18.07
CA HIS A 104 5.73 16.58 -17.53
C HIS A 104 6.58 16.33 -16.28
N LEU A 105 7.66 17.10 -16.08
CA LEU A 105 8.47 17.00 -14.87
C LEU A 105 7.66 17.42 -13.63
N LEU A 106 7.39 16.45 -12.76
CA LEU A 106 6.70 16.64 -11.49
C LEU A 106 7.67 17.07 -10.39
N GLY A 107 8.87 16.50 -10.37
CA GLY A 107 9.88 16.86 -9.38
C GLY A 107 11.14 16.03 -9.44
N TYR A 108 11.99 16.32 -8.45
CA TYR A 108 13.31 15.74 -8.29
C TYR A 108 13.33 14.86 -7.05
N TYR A 109 14.02 13.72 -7.12
CA TYR A 109 14.03 12.69 -6.11
C TYR A 109 15.44 12.43 -5.57
N PHE A 110 15.54 12.23 -4.26
CA PHE A 110 16.74 11.79 -3.59
C PHE A 110 16.46 10.48 -2.86
N ASP A 111 17.21 9.45 -3.22
CA ASP A 111 17.14 8.12 -2.61
C ASP A 111 18.07 8.05 -1.40
N GLU A 112 17.48 7.95 -0.20
CA GLU A 112 18.15 7.72 1.09
C GLU A 112 19.44 8.57 1.26
N PRO A 113 19.41 9.90 1.05
CA PRO A 113 20.64 10.68 0.98
C PRO A 113 21.41 10.68 2.30
N TYR A 114 20.71 10.65 3.44
CA TYR A 114 21.35 10.64 4.75
C TYR A 114 22.01 9.28 5.04
N TRP A 115 21.31 8.17 4.78
CA TRP A 115 21.84 6.81 4.80
C TRP A 115 23.06 6.62 3.92
N ASN A 116 23.06 7.24 2.74
CA ASN A 116 24.19 7.24 1.80
C ASN A 116 25.31 8.22 2.22
N GLY A 117 25.19 8.88 3.36
CA GLY A 117 26.26 9.65 3.98
C GLY A 117 26.32 11.12 3.57
N VAL A 118 25.28 11.66 2.93
CA VAL A 118 25.21 13.09 2.58
C VAL A 118 24.97 13.91 3.84
N SER A 119 25.86 14.88 4.10
CA SER A 119 25.76 15.76 5.27
C SER A 119 24.53 16.66 5.21
N GLU A 120 24.05 17.13 6.37
CA GLU A 120 22.93 18.09 6.44
C GLU A 120 23.18 19.34 5.60
N ARG A 121 24.39 19.90 5.70
CA ARG A 121 24.76 21.10 4.95
C ARG A 121 24.64 20.87 3.44
N ASP A 122 25.21 19.78 2.94
CA ASP A 122 25.28 19.51 1.51
C ASP A 122 23.91 19.19 0.92
N PHE A 123 23.09 18.42 1.66
CA PHE A 123 21.72 18.12 1.26
C PHE A 123 20.84 19.37 1.25
N ARG A 124 20.92 20.21 2.30
CA ARG A 124 20.22 21.51 2.34
C ARG A 124 20.66 22.42 1.21
N ASP A 125 21.95 22.46 0.89
CA ASP A 125 22.46 23.31 -0.20
C ASP A 125 21.91 22.87 -1.56
N ALA A 126 21.89 21.57 -1.85
CA ALA A 126 21.33 21.02 -3.09
C ALA A 126 19.81 21.26 -3.20
N THR A 127 19.05 20.90 -2.17
CA THR A 127 17.59 21.06 -2.15
C THR A 127 17.16 22.53 -2.21
N ARG A 128 17.85 23.42 -1.48
CA ARG A 128 17.65 24.88 -1.56
C ARG A 128 17.90 25.42 -2.97
N MET A 129 18.94 24.95 -3.63
CA MET A 129 19.25 25.36 -5.01
C MET A 129 18.12 24.96 -5.96
N ILE A 130 17.61 23.73 -5.84
CA ILE A 130 16.47 23.25 -6.64
C ILE A 130 15.23 24.10 -6.37
N ARG A 131 14.84 24.30 -5.10
CA ARG A 131 13.66 25.10 -4.72
C ARG A 131 13.73 26.54 -5.24
N ARG A 132 14.91 27.16 -5.28
CA ARG A 132 15.09 28.51 -5.83
C ARG A 132 14.92 28.58 -7.35
N ARG A 133 15.36 27.55 -8.08
CA ARG A 133 15.30 27.52 -9.54
C ARG A 133 13.98 26.99 -10.09
N HIS A 134 13.36 26.06 -9.36
CA HIS A 134 12.14 25.35 -9.74
C HIS A 134 11.13 25.37 -8.58
N PRO A 135 10.60 26.55 -8.20
CA PRO A 135 9.75 26.69 -7.03
C PRO A 135 8.40 25.94 -7.15
N ASP A 136 7.98 25.64 -8.37
CA ASP A 136 6.76 24.88 -8.71
C ASP A 136 6.96 23.36 -8.71
N LYS A 137 8.22 22.88 -8.69
CA LYS A 137 8.53 21.46 -8.75
C LYS A 137 8.68 20.86 -7.35
N LYS A 138 8.36 19.56 -7.25
CA LYS A 138 8.58 18.79 -6.03
C LYS A 138 10.07 18.55 -5.80
N VAL A 139 10.48 18.57 -4.54
CA VAL A 139 11.75 18.07 -4.05
C VAL A 139 11.41 16.94 -3.09
N MET A 140 11.50 15.72 -3.61
CA MET A 140 11.13 14.49 -2.95
C MET A 140 12.35 13.82 -2.34
N VAL A 141 12.22 13.33 -1.11
CA VAL A 141 13.21 12.46 -0.46
C VAL A 141 12.54 11.16 -0.04
N CYS A 142 13.20 10.04 -0.26
CA CYS A 142 12.85 8.79 0.42
C CYS A 142 13.90 8.51 1.48
N ALA A 143 13.46 8.42 2.73
CA ALA A 143 14.28 7.99 3.84
C ALA A 143 14.23 6.47 3.99
N THR A 144 15.32 5.84 4.42
CA THR A 144 15.21 4.45 4.88
C THR A 144 14.61 4.38 6.29
N ALA A 145 13.89 3.31 6.63
CA ALA A 145 13.43 3.13 8.01
C ALA A 145 14.58 3.14 9.04
N LEU A 146 15.79 2.72 8.63
CA LEU A 146 16.98 2.70 9.48
C LEU A 146 17.48 4.10 9.86
N GLU A 147 17.29 5.11 9.00
CA GLU A 147 17.70 6.49 9.29
C GLU A 147 16.65 7.26 10.07
N LEU A 148 15.37 6.93 9.89
CA LEU A 148 14.29 7.54 10.67
C LEU A 148 14.30 7.04 12.11
N ALA A 149 14.49 5.74 12.30
CA ALA A 149 14.41 5.10 13.61
C ALA A 149 15.66 4.27 13.94
N PRO A 150 16.87 4.88 13.98
CA PRO A 150 18.09 4.14 14.23
C PRO A 150 18.04 3.34 15.54
N ASP A 151 17.34 3.87 16.55
CA ASP A 151 17.06 3.21 17.83
C ASP A 151 16.25 1.92 17.71
N ALA A 152 15.27 1.86 16.80
CA ALA A 152 14.44 0.68 16.59
C ALA A 152 15.13 -0.42 15.76
N PHE A 153 16.27 -0.10 15.14
CA PHE A 153 17.01 -0.99 14.25
C PHE A 153 18.46 -1.23 14.69
N ASP A 154 18.83 -0.82 15.91
CA ASP A 154 20.22 -0.88 16.42
C ASP A 154 21.24 -0.28 15.43
N CYS A 155 20.84 0.78 14.74
CA CYS A 155 21.63 1.41 13.70
C CYS A 155 22.61 2.44 14.32
N PRO A 156 23.91 2.41 13.98
CA PRO A 156 24.91 3.26 14.64
C PRO A 156 24.92 4.71 14.15
N ILE A 157 24.05 5.08 13.20
CA ILE A 157 23.95 6.46 12.72
C ILE A 157 23.06 7.29 13.64
N PRO A 158 23.39 8.58 13.88
CA PRO A 158 22.48 9.47 14.59
C PRO A 158 21.19 9.70 13.78
N GLU A 159 20.11 10.08 14.46
CA GLU A 159 18.88 10.49 13.79
C GLU A 159 19.08 11.85 13.10
N ALA A 160 18.57 12.00 11.87
CA ALA A 160 18.61 13.27 11.16
C ALA A 160 17.71 14.32 11.84
N GLY A 161 18.18 15.56 11.95
CA GLY A 161 17.37 16.67 12.47
C GLY A 161 16.39 17.21 11.41
N SER A 162 15.35 17.92 11.84
CA SER A 162 14.39 18.58 10.92
C SER A 162 15.05 19.59 9.99
N GLY A 163 16.19 20.17 10.39
CA GLY A 163 17.01 21.04 9.54
C GLY A 163 17.43 20.36 8.24
N TYR A 164 17.66 19.04 8.25
CA TYR A 164 17.99 18.25 7.06
C TYR A 164 16.92 18.35 5.98
N TYR A 165 15.64 18.43 6.39
CA TYR A 165 14.48 18.37 5.50
C TYR A 165 13.88 19.74 5.18
N GLU A 166 14.52 20.85 5.56
CA GLU A 166 13.96 22.22 5.48
C GLU A 166 13.39 22.58 4.08
N PHE A 167 14.05 22.14 3.01
CA PHE A 167 13.68 22.49 1.63
C PHE A 167 12.97 21.36 0.87
N VAL A 168 12.61 20.28 1.57
CA VAL A 168 11.87 19.14 1.02
C VAL A 168 10.39 19.48 0.94
N THR A 169 9.75 19.19 -0.20
CA THR A 169 8.30 19.38 -0.38
C THR A 169 7.51 18.08 -0.23
N ASP A 170 8.18 16.95 -0.39
CA ASP A 170 7.58 15.63 -0.42
C ASP A 170 8.52 14.65 0.27
N GLY A 171 8.03 13.91 1.26
CA GLY A 171 8.83 12.90 1.93
C GLY A 171 8.18 11.53 1.84
N ALA A 172 9.02 10.52 1.75
CA ALA A 172 8.65 9.12 1.80
C ALA A 172 9.59 8.39 2.76
N PHE A 173 9.20 7.18 3.13
CA PHE A 173 10.16 6.22 3.66
C PHE A 173 9.91 4.84 3.07
N ASP A 174 10.96 4.05 2.97
CA ASP A 174 10.86 2.66 2.57
C ASP A 174 11.22 1.70 3.71
N ILE A 175 10.58 0.53 3.64
CA ILE A 175 10.83 -0.58 4.55
C ILE A 175 10.34 -1.87 3.88
N TYR A 176 11.22 -2.85 3.74
CA TYR A 176 10.95 -4.09 3.01
C TYR A 176 10.84 -5.27 3.97
N ARG A 177 9.75 -5.31 4.74
CA ARG A 177 9.46 -6.37 5.71
C ARG A 177 7.97 -6.66 5.83
N ALA A 178 7.64 -7.74 6.56
CA ALA A 178 6.27 -8.05 6.92
C ALA A 178 5.59 -6.85 7.62
N TRP A 179 4.33 -6.62 7.30
CA TRP A 179 3.58 -5.46 7.79
C TRP A 179 3.45 -5.47 9.32
N ASP A 180 3.97 -4.43 9.96
CA ASP A 180 3.81 -4.16 11.38
C ASP A 180 3.15 -2.78 11.57
N PRO A 181 1.87 -2.70 11.99
CA PRO A 181 1.17 -1.43 12.11
C PRO A 181 1.79 -0.50 13.17
N PHE A 182 2.45 -1.03 14.21
CA PHE A 182 3.08 -0.20 15.24
C PHE A 182 4.35 0.44 14.70
N LEU A 183 5.21 -0.35 14.07
CA LEU A 183 6.43 0.16 13.46
C LEU A 183 6.13 1.17 12.33
N TYR A 184 5.18 0.85 11.44
CA TYR A 184 4.77 1.79 10.39
C TYR A 184 4.19 3.09 10.96
N GLY A 185 3.35 3.00 11.99
CA GLY A 185 2.81 4.19 12.66
C GLY A 185 3.90 5.05 13.30
N TYR A 186 4.88 4.42 13.95
CA TYR A 186 6.05 5.10 14.53
C TYR A 186 6.90 5.81 13.47
N LEU A 187 7.20 5.14 12.36
CA LEU A 187 7.97 5.70 11.25
C LEU A 187 7.24 6.85 10.55
N ASP A 188 5.93 6.69 10.29
CA ASP A 188 5.08 7.74 9.70
C ASP A 188 5.03 9.00 10.59
N GLU A 189 4.86 8.82 11.91
CA GLU A 189 4.91 9.94 12.85
C GLU A 189 6.28 10.63 12.84
N LYS A 190 7.36 9.85 12.88
CA LYS A 190 8.74 10.38 12.82
C LYS A 190 8.98 11.20 11.56
N LEU A 191 8.64 10.66 10.38
CA LEU A 191 8.77 11.36 9.11
C LEU A 191 8.00 12.69 9.14
N ARG A 192 6.75 12.69 9.62
CA ARG A 192 5.92 13.92 9.70
C ARG A 192 6.50 15.00 10.61
N ARG A 193 7.19 14.63 11.69
CA ARG A 193 7.85 15.57 12.61
C ARG A 193 9.11 16.18 12.01
N LEU A 194 9.80 15.45 11.14
CA LEU A 194 11.03 15.90 10.49
C LEU A 194 10.76 16.78 9.27
N LEU A 195 9.70 16.49 8.51
CA LEU A 195 9.33 17.25 7.33
C LEU A 195 8.65 18.60 7.67
N PRO A 196 8.72 19.59 6.77
CA PRO A 196 7.85 20.76 6.83
C PRO A 196 6.37 20.37 6.96
N SER A 197 5.59 21.21 7.65
CA SER A 197 4.18 20.91 7.98
C SER A 197 3.29 20.73 6.76
N GLU A 198 3.62 21.44 5.69
CA GLU A 198 2.97 21.47 4.39
C GLU A 198 3.49 20.42 3.41
N ALA A 199 4.59 19.74 3.75
CA ALA A 199 5.16 18.72 2.88
C ALA A 199 4.18 17.56 2.72
N ALA A 200 4.08 17.05 1.49
CA ALA A 200 3.27 15.87 1.22
C ALA A 200 3.99 14.59 1.64
N ILE A 201 3.20 13.55 1.90
CA ILE A 201 3.68 12.21 2.25
C ILE A 201 3.50 11.29 1.03
N TRP A 202 4.52 10.52 0.73
CA TRP A 202 4.46 9.41 -0.21
C TRP A 202 4.71 8.12 0.54
N TYR A 203 3.99 7.09 0.14
CA TYR A 203 4.14 5.77 0.73
C TYR A 203 4.83 4.85 -0.28
N VAL A 204 5.96 4.28 0.13
CA VAL A 204 6.70 3.30 -0.67
C VAL A 204 6.19 1.91 -0.36
N VAL A 205 5.57 1.28 -1.37
CA VAL A 205 4.98 -0.05 -1.23
C VAL A 205 6.03 -1.10 -1.58
N TRP A 206 6.26 -2.06 -0.69
CA TRP A 206 7.07 -3.22 -0.99
C TRP A 206 6.42 -4.06 -2.11
N GLY A 207 7.13 -4.18 -3.23
CA GLY A 207 6.65 -4.74 -4.50
C GLY A 207 7.65 -5.65 -5.19
N PHE A 208 8.42 -6.44 -4.43
CA PHE A 208 9.29 -7.48 -4.97
C PHE A 208 9.24 -8.73 -4.10
N ALA A 209 9.44 -9.90 -4.71
CA ALA A 209 9.55 -11.17 -4.01
C ALA A 209 11.01 -11.61 -3.94
N LYS A 210 11.58 -11.53 -2.73
CA LYS A 210 12.85 -12.18 -2.37
C LYS A 210 12.53 -13.59 -1.90
N GLY A 211 13.40 -14.56 -2.16
CA GLY A 211 13.23 -15.98 -1.75
C GLY A 211 13.22 -16.24 -0.23
N THR A 212 12.85 -15.25 0.57
CA THR A 212 12.63 -15.34 2.01
C THR A 212 11.20 -15.81 2.31
N PRO A 213 10.95 -16.45 3.47
CA PRO A 213 9.62 -16.88 3.88
C PRO A 213 8.58 -15.74 3.89
N ASP A 214 9.03 -14.52 4.19
CA ASP A 214 8.18 -13.34 4.35
C ASP A 214 8.00 -12.52 3.06
N GLY A 215 8.67 -12.90 1.96
CA GLY A 215 8.71 -12.15 0.69
C GLY A 215 7.73 -12.61 -0.39
N GLY A 216 6.80 -13.52 -0.08
CA GLY A 216 5.87 -14.06 -1.08
C GLY A 216 4.72 -13.12 -1.47
N PRO A 217 3.96 -13.45 -2.54
CA PRO A 217 2.82 -12.64 -2.99
C PRO A 217 1.80 -12.28 -1.90
N ALA A 218 1.58 -13.16 -0.92
CA ALA A 218 0.69 -12.88 0.20
C ALA A 218 1.16 -11.66 1.03
N ALA A 219 2.46 -11.56 1.34
CA ALA A 219 3.01 -10.42 2.08
C ALA A 219 2.95 -9.12 1.26
N LEU A 220 3.12 -9.21 -0.06
CA LEU A 220 3.00 -8.07 -0.97
C LEU A 220 1.55 -7.56 -1.05
N ILE A 221 0.56 -8.46 -1.07
CA ILE A 221 -0.87 -8.11 -1.01
C ILE A 221 -1.20 -7.37 0.30
N VAL A 222 -0.73 -7.89 1.44
CA VAL A 222 -0.88 -7.24 2.75
C VAL A 222 -0.31 -5.82 2.71
N ASN A 223 0.92 -5.68 2.21
CA ASN A 223 1.61 -4.39 2.11
C ASN A 223 0.84 -3.41 1.21
N LEU A 224 0.47 -3.82 0.00
CA LEU A 224 -0.27 -2.99 -0.95
C LEU A 224 -1.59 -2.46 -0.35
N LEU A 225 -2.39 -3.33 0.23
CA LEU A 225 -3.72 -2.97 0.74
C LEU A 225 -3.63 -2.09 1.99
N ASN A 226 -2.63 -2.28 2.85
CA ASN A 226 -2.42 -1.39 3.99
C ASN A 226 -1.98 0.01 3.57
N HIS A 227 -1.06 0.13 2.60
CA HIS A 227 -0.67 1.43 2.05
C HIS A 227 -1.81 2.12 1.30
N TYR A 228 -2.62 1.37 0.52
CA TYR A 228 -3.84 1.89 -0.08
C TYR A 228 -4.76 2.51 0.97
N ARG A 229 -4.97 1.81 2.09
CA ARG A 229 -5.79 2.31 3.21
C ARG A 229 -5.20 3.56 3.86
N LEU A 230 -3.88 3.65 4.01
CA LEU A 230 -3.23 4.85 4.53
C LEU A 230 -3.43 6.03 3.56
N ALA A 231 -3.21 5.81 2.26
CA ALA A 231 -3.32 6.84 1.24
C ALA A 231 -4.73 7.46 1.16
N LEU A 232 -5.79 6.65 1.33
CA LEU A 232 -7.17 7.15 1.34
C LEU A 232 -7.49 8.05 2.55
N ARG A 233 -6.74 7.96 3.64
CA ARG A 233 -7.04 8.67 4.90
C ARG A 233 -6.13 9.84 5.16
N ASP A 234 -4.86 9.70 4.80
CA ASP A 234 -3.90 10.74 5.04
C ASP A 234 -4.12 11.89 4.07
N ARG A 235 -4.58 13.02 4.61
CA ARG A 235 -4.82 14.25 3.84
C ARG A 235 -3.54 14.86 3.29
N ARG A 236 -2.37 14.49 3.81
CA ARG A 236 -1.06 14.88 3.29
C ARG A 236 -0.54 13.88 2.24
N CYS A 237 -1.20 12.74 2.04
CA CYS A 237 -0.74 11.77 1.05
C CYS A 237 -0.82 12.36 -0.36
N ALA A 238 0.30 12.33 -1.07
CA ALA A 238 0.36 12.65 -2.50
C ALA A 238 0.19 11.40 -3.37
N GLY A 239 0.64 10.23 -2.92
CA GLY A 239 0.51 8.99 -3.68
C GLY A 239 1.29 7.80 -3.14
N LEU A 240 1.19 6.70 -3.88
CA LEU A 240 1.94 5.46 -3.66
C LEU A 240 2.98 5.26 -4.78
N LEU A 241 4.18 4.82 -4.40
CA LEU A 241 5.18 4.31 -5.34
C LEU A 241 5.55 2.88 -4.97
N VAL A 242 5.37 1.95 -5.90
CA VAL A 242 5.68 0.53 -5.66
C VAL A 242 7.14 0.27 -5.98
N PHE A 243 7.91 -0.19 -5.00
CA PHE A 243 9.31 -0.60 -5.15
C PHE A 243 9.40 -2.14 -5.25
N SER A 244 9.60 -2.72 -6.43
CA SER A 244 9.87 -2.05 -7.71
C SER A 244 9.29 -2.79 -8.92
N PHE A 245 9.21 -2.10 -10.06
CA PHE A 245 8.72 -2.74 -11.27
C PHE A 245 9.72 -3.75 -11.83
N ALA A 246 10.95 -3.30 -12.08
CA ALA A 246 12.00 -4.17 -12.59
C ALA A 246 12.44 -5.22 -11.56
N SER A 247 12.71 -6.44 -12.03
CA SER A 247 13.36 -7.46 -11.22
C SER A 247 14.80 -7.08 -10.90
N GLY A 248 15.22 -7.40 -9.68
CA GLY A 248 16.57 -7.17 -9.19
C GLY A 248 17.36 -8.45 -9.07
N ASP A 249 17.33 -9.36 -10.05
CA ASP A 249 18.06 -10.64 -9.96
C ASP A 249 19.57 -10.46 -9.94
N ALA A 250 20.06 -9.40 -10.58
CA ALA A 250 21.45 -8.99 -10.52
C ALA A 250 21.78 -8.22 -9.22
N GLY A 251 20.76 -7.88 -8.42
CA GLY A 251 20.87 -7.24 -7.12
C GLY A 251 20.30 -8.13 -6.00
N ASP A 252 19.89 -7.50 -4.90
CA ASP A 252 19.60 -8.21 -3.66
C ASP A 252 18.10 -8.44 -3.38
N TRP A 253 17.19 -8.17 -4.33
CA TRP A 253 15.74 -8.17 -4.06
C TRP A 253 14.87 -9.11 -4.91
N GLY A 254 15.39 -9.81 -5.91
CA GLY A 254 14.67 -10.91 -6.59
C GLY A 254 13.60 -10.45 -7.61
N SER A 255 12.44 -11.13 -7.65
CA SER A 255 11.42 -10.90 -8.69
C SER A 255 10.62 -9.62 -8.44
N GLY A 256 10.65 -8.69 -9.40
CA GLY A 256 9.87 -7.45 -9.40
C GLY A 256 8.46 -7.64 -9.97
N MET A 257 7.71 -6.54 -10.08
CA MET A 257 6.37 -6.54 -10.68
C MET A 257 6.37 -6.97 -12.16
N ASP A 258 7.45 -6.72 -12.89
CA ASP A 258 7.63 -7.15 -14.27
C ASP A 258 7.47 -8.67 -14.47
N ARG A 259 7.69 -9.47 -13.42
CA ARG A 259 7.49 -10.92 -13.39
C ARG A 259 6.26 -11.33 -12.61
N LEU A 260 6.02 -10.71 -11.45
CA LEU A 260 4.89 -11.03 -10.58
C LEU A 260 3.55 -10.71 -11.23
N LEU A 261 3.54 -9.80 -12.22
CA LEU A 261 2.37 -9.40 -13.01
C LEU A 261 2.30 -10.05 -14.39
N ASP A 262 3.28 -10.83 -14.81
CA ASP A 262 3.38 -11.36 -16.18
C ASP A 262 2.84 -12.79 -16.28
N PRO A 263 1.65 -13.04 -16.87
CA PRO A 263 1.00 -14.36 -16.86
C PRO A 263 1.86 -15.56 -17.33
N PRO A 264 2.75 -15.42 -18.33
CA PRO A 264 3.64 -16.50 -18.74
C PRO A 264 4.75 -16.83 -17.73
N HIS A 265 5.03 -15.95 -16.76
CA HIS A 265 6.15 -16.11 -15.85
C HIS A 265 5.81 -17.03 -14.65
N PRO A 266 6.72 -17.93 -14.21
CA PRO A 266 6.44 -18.86 -13.09
C PRO A 266 6.10 -18.20 -11.75
N SER A 267 6.60 -16.98 -11.52
CA SER A 267 6.30 -16.19 -10.31
C SER A 267 4.97 -15.42 -10.39
N TYR A 268 4.21 -15.53 -11.48
CA TYR A 268 2.95 -14.82 -11.65
C TYR A 268 1.96 -15.14 -10.52
N ASP A 269 1.40 -14.10 -9.89
CA ASP A 269 0.27 -14.24 -8.97
C ASP A 269 -0.92 -13.43 -9.52
N PRO A 270 -2.01 -14.09 -9.94
CA PRO A 270 -3.13 -13.42 -10.59
C PRO A 270 -3.93 -12.53 -9.63
N LEU A 271 -3.96 -12.86 -8.34
CA LEU A 271 -4.62 -12.03 -7.34
C LEU A 271 -3.81 -10.75 -7.10
N LEU A 272 -2.50 -10.87 -6.93
CA LEU A 272 -1.60 -9.72 -6.80
C LEU A 272 -1.69 -8.82 -8.04
N HIS A 273 -1.70 -9.40 -9.25
CA HIS A 273 -1.89 -8.61 -10.47
C HIS A 273 -3.20 -7.83 -10.43
N ASN A 274 -4.31 -8.51 -10.19
CA ASN A 274 -5.61 -7.85 -10.19
C ASN A 274 -5.69 -6.74 -9.13
N LEU A 275 -5.15 -6.98 -7.93
CA LEU A 275 -5.12 -5.98 -6.86
C LEU A 275 -4.21 -4.80 -7.19
N GLN A 276 -3.01 -5.01 -7.76
CA GLN A 276 -2.12 -3.93 -8.19
C GLN A 276 -2.80 -3.02 -9.22
N VAL A 277 -3.48 -3.61 -10.20
CA VAL A 277 -4.22 -2.85 -11.23
C VAL A 277 -5.37 -2.06 -10.58
N ASN A 278 -6.19 -2.72 -9.77
CA ASN A 278 -7.38 -2.08 -9.22
C ASN A 278 -7.07 -1.04 -8.13
N VAL A 279 -6.05 -1.27 -7.28
CA VAL A 279 -5.58 -0.27 -6.31
C VAL A 279 -5.05 0.97 -7.02
N GLY A 280 -4.18 0.79 -8.02
CA GLY A 280 -3.64 1.91 -8.78
C GLY A 280 -4.74 2.71 -9.46
N ARG A 281 -5.65 2.03 -10.19
CA ARG A 281 -6.81 2.68 -10.83
C ARG A 281 -7.70 3.40 -9.82
N ALA A 282 -7.95 2.84 -8.64
CA ALA A 282 -8.78 3.48 -7.61
C ALA A 282 -8.16 4.80 -7.13
N LEU A 283 -6.86 4.79 -6.82
CA LEU A 283 -6.14 5.98 -6.37
C LEU A 283 -6.09 7.08 -7.42
N ILE A 284 -5.88 6.71 -8.68
CA ILE A 284 -5.83 7.65 -9.80
C ILE A 284 -7.23 7.97 -10.36
N GLY A 285 -8.31 7.65 -9.66
CA GLY A 285 -9.67 8.02 -10.07
C GLY A 285 -10.15 7.37 -11.37
N ARG A 286 -9.56 6.23 -11.76
CA ARG A 286 -9.94 5.43 -12.93
C ARG A 286 -10.76 4.18 -12.62
N ALA A 287 -10.84 3.75 -11.35
CA ALA A 287 -11.67 2.61 -10.93
C ALA A 287 -12.61 3.02 -9.79
N GLY A 288 -13.90 3.15 -10.11
CA GLY A 288 -14.94 3.36 -9.10
C GLY A 288 -15.52 2.06 -8.51
N ASP A 289 -15.46 0.93 -9.23
CA ASP A 289 -16.36 -0.21 -8.98
C ASP A 289 -15.72 -1.61 -9.07
N ASP A 290 -14.40 -1.74 -9.06
CA ASP A 290 -13.70 -3.03 -9.24
C ASP A 290 -12.89 -3.52 -8.03
N LEU A 291 -12.79 -2.69 -6.98
CA LEU A 291 -12.12 -3.05 -5.73
C LEU A 291 -12.97 -2.63 -4.53
N PHE A 292 -13.26 -3.59 -3.67
CA PHE A 292 -14.04 -3.43 -2.46
C PHE A 292 -13.24 -4.00 -1.31
N VAL A 293 -12.80 -3.15 -0.39
CA VAL A 293 -12.03 -3.52 0.80
C VAL A 293 -12.84 -3.09 2.01
N HIS A 294 -13.29 -4.04 2.82
CA HIS A 294 -14.17 -3.78 3.95
C HIS A 294 -13.67 -2.63 4.85
N SER A 295 -12.39 -2.67 5.22
CA SER A 295 -11.79 -1.66 6.10
C SER A 295 -11.56 -0.29 5.46
N ALA A 296 -11.63 -0.19 4.13
CA ALA A 296 -11.55 1.07 3.39
C ALA A 296 -12.95 1.63 3.09
N ASP A 297 -13.91 0.78 2.75
CA ASP A 297 -15.21 1.18 2.20
C ASP A 297 -16.36 1.23 3.23
N GLY A 298 -16.27 0.55 4.38
CA GLY A 298 -17.43 0.49 5.28
C GLY A 298 -17.14 0.52 6.79
N GLY A 299 -15.95 0.11 7.23
CA GLY A 299 -15.68 -0.03 8.67
C GLY A 299 -15.23 1.26 9.41
N GLY A 300 -15.33 2.43 8.79
CA GLY A 300 -14.67 3.66 9.29
C GLY A 300 -15.58 4.71 9.89
N GLU A 301 -16.42 5.36 9.07
CA GLU A 301 -16.91 6.72 9.39
C GLU A 301 -18.31 7.04 8.82
N GLY A 302 -19.08 6.04 8.37
CA GLY A 302 -20.40 6.30 7.77
C GLY A 302 -21.18 5.03 7.45
N PRO A 303 -22.44 5.15 7.00
CA PRO A 303 -23.27 4.02 6.63
C PRO A 303 -22.59 3.19 5.55
N GLY A 304 -22.62 1.85 5.64
CA GLY A 304 -21.84 0.95 4.80
C GLY A 304 -21.92 1.37 3.34
N SER A 305 -20.77 1.62 2.73
CA SER A 305 -20.70 2.17 1.38
C SER A 305 -20.28 1.10 0.37
N ARG A 306 -20.51 1.37 -0.92
CA ARG A 306 -20.04 0.52 -2.03
C ARG A 306 -20.45 -0.96 -1.90
N GLY A 307 -21.66 -1.20 -1.41
CA GLY A 307 -22.27 -2.53 -1.31
C GLY A 307 -22.07 -3.24 0.04
N TRP A 308 -21.32 -2.66 0.99
CA TRP A 308 -21.13 -3.24 2.32
C TRP A 308 -22.32 -2.99 3.25
N ARG A 309 -22.76 -4.02 3.97
CA ARG A 309 -23.79 -3.96 5.01
C ARG A 309 -23.46 -4.86 6.19
N TYR A 310 -24.04 -4.55 7.35
CA TYR A 310 -23.71 -5.17 8.62
C TYR A 310 -24.96 -5.61 9.37
N ALA A 311 -24.96 -6.84 9.87
CA ALA A 311 -26.07 -7.36 10.67
C ALA A 311 -25.56 -8.31 11.76
N GLY A 312 -26.26 -8.35 12.89
CA GLY A 312 -26.26 -9.52 13.77
C GLY A 312 -27.26 -10.55 13.25
N LEU A 313 -27.02 -11.83 13.52
CA LEU A 313 -28.02 -12.89 13.37
C LEU A 313 -28.36 -13.38 14.77
N ASP A 314 -29.65 -13.43 15.12
CA ASP A 314 -30.09 -14.07 16.35
C ASP A 314 -29.82 -15.60 16.32
N ALA A 315 -30.05 -16.29 17.43
CA ALA A 315 -29.88 -17.75 17.50
C ALA A 315 -30.79 -18.52 16.51
N GLY A 316 -31.88 -17.91 16.05
CA GLY A 316 -32.75 -18.45 15.01
C GLY A 316 -32.32 -18.11 13.58
N GLY A 317 -31.23 -17.35 13.41
CA GLY A 317 -30.70 -16.92 12.12
C GLY A 317 -31.37 -15.67 11.54
N SER A 318 -32.24 -14.99 12.28
CA SER A 318 -32.92 -13.79 11.78
C SER A 318 -31.98 -12.58 11.78
N PRO A 319 -31.86 -11.84 10.67
CA PRO A 319 -30.96 -10.69 10.60
C PRO A 319 -31.50 -9.47 11.35
N ARG A 320 -30.62 -8.84 12.14
CA ARG A 320 -30.83 -7.55 12.80
C ARG A 320 -29.77 -6.57 12.29
N PRO A 321 -30.14 -5.49 11.56
CA PRO A 321 -29.18 -4.52 11.07
C PRO A 321 -28.38 -3.90 12.23
N LEU A 322 -27.06 -3.81 12.08
CA LEU A 322 -26.24 -3.05 13.02
C LEU A 322 -26.36 -1.55 12.71
N VAL A 323 -26.23 -0.71 13.73
CA VAL A 323 -26.26 0.75 13.62
C VAL A 323 -24.87 1.30 13.86
N PHE A 324 -24.46 2.29 13.07
CA PHE A 324 -23.17 2.96 13.27
C PHE A 324 -23.22 3.86 14.50
N VAL A 325 -22.25 3.70 15.41
CA VAL A 325 -22.05 4.44 16.65
C VAL A 325 -20.82 5.35 16.47
N PRO A 326 -21.00 6.64 16.10
CA PRO A 326 -19.90 7.51 15.72
C PRO A 326 -18.85 7.70 16.81
N GLU A 327 -19.26 7.77 18.08
CA GLU A 327 -18.38 8.02 19.23
C GLU A 327 -17.35 6.90 19.43
N ARG A 328 -17.67 5.71 18.93
CA ARG A 328 -16.82 4.52 19.01
C ARG A 328 -16.23 4.14 17.66
N ALA A 329 -16.69 4.76 16.56
CA ALA A 329 -16.41 4.37 15.18
C ALA A 329 -16.64 2.86 14.95
N VAL A 330 -17.77 2.33 15.47
CA VAL A 330 -18.16 0.92 15.32
C VAL A 330 -19.61 0.79 14.89
N TRP A 331 -19.92 -0.30 14.20
CA TRP A 331 -21.25 -0.80 13.98
C TRP A 331 -21.61 -1.76 15.10
N ALA A 332 -22.73 -1.52 15.77
CA ALA A 332 -23.15 -2.33 16.90
C ALA A 332 -24.67 -2.54 16.90
N ASP A 333 -25.11 -3.57 17.61
CA ASP A 333 -26.51 -3.79 17.90
C ASP A 333 -27.03 -2.65 18.81
N PRO A 334 -28.12 -1.94 18.44
CA PRO A 334 -28.68 -0.87 19.27
C PRO A 334 -29.14 -1.34 20.66
N GLU A 335 -29.46 -2.62 20.83
CA GLU A 335 -29.87 -3.22 22.10
C GLU A 335 -28.68 -3.71 22.94
N GLY A 336 -27.45 -3.64 22.41
CA GLY A 336 -26.21 -3.90 23.14
C GLY A 336 -25.87 -5.38 23.39
N ALA A 337 -26.76 -6.31 23.02
CA ALA A 337 -26.54 -7.75 23.16
C ALA A 337 -25.82 -8.40 21.97
N GLY A 338 -25.82 -7.71 20.81
CA GLY A 338 -25.40 -8.30 19.54
C GLY A 338 -23.98 -7.99 19.08
N GLY A 339 -23.74 -8.37 17.83
CA GLY A 339 -22.46 -8.28 17.14
C GLY A 339 -21.87 -6.87 17.05
N LEU A 340 -20.56 -6.83 16.87
CA LEU A 340 -19.82 -5.60 16.62
C LEU A 340 -18.97 -5.74 15.36
N VAL A 341 -19.02 -4.73 14.49
CA VAL A 341 -18.12 -4.60 13.35
C VAL A 341 -17.41 -3.26 13.43
N CYS A 342 -16.10 -3.26 13.40
CA CYS A 342 -15.32 -2.07 13.12
C CYS A 342 -14.33 -2.36 11.99
N ARG A 343 -13.62 -1.33 11.56
CA ARG A 343 -12.62 -1.31 10.48
C ARG A 343 -12.08 -2.67 10.05
N ASP A 344 -11.32 -3.33 10.91
CA ASP A 344 -10.78 -4.66 10.66
C ASP A 344 -11.04 -5.63 11.80
N LEU A 345 -11.98 -5.31 12.70
CA LEU A 345 -12.38 -6.20 13.79
C LEU A 345 -13.86 -6.57 13.69
N ILE A 346 -14.15 -7.84 13.88
CA ILE A 346 -15.50 -8.39 13.93
C ILE A 346 -15.63 -9.17 15.23
N ALA A 347 -16.63 -8.88 16.04
CA ALA A 347 -17.00 -9.66 17.22
C ALA A 347 -18.39 -10.26 17.02
N PRO A 348 -18.60 -11.55 17.34
CA PRO A 348 -19.92 -12.16 17.39
C PRO A 348 -20.75 -11.58 18.56
N GLY A 349 -22.07 -11.75 18.49
CA GLY A 349 -22.96 -11.52 19.63
C GLY A 349 -22.85 -12.63 20.70
N ALA A 350 -23.62 -12.50 21.78
CA ALA A 350 -23.66 -13.49 22.86
C ALA A 350 -24.60 -14.67 22.55
N GLY A 351 -24.45 -15.82 23.23
CA GLY A 351 -25.49 -16.87 23.27
C GLY A 351 -25.81 -17.53 21.92
N GLY A 352 -24.79 -17.76 21.08
CA GLY A 352 -24.95 -18.38 19.75
C GLY A 352 -25.26 -17.40 18.62
N GLU A 353 -25.42 -16.11 18.93
CA GLU A 353 -25.57 -15.07 17.92
C GLU A 353 -24.35 -14.98 16.99
N GLN A 354 -24.60 -14.54 15.76
CA GLN A 354 -23.58 -14.41 14.72
C GLN A 354 -23.46 -12.95 14.29
N THR A 355 -22.30 -12.58 13.77
CA THR A 355 -22.09 -11.28 13.12
C THR A 355 -21.82 -11.50 11.65
N LEU A 356 -22.53 -10.72 10.83
CA LEU A 356 -22.47 -10.76 9.39
C LEU A 356 -21.89 -9.46 8.86
N VAL A 357 -20.76 -9.57 8.18
CA VAL A 357 -20.27 -8.54 7.24
C VAL A 357 -20.66 -9.02 5.85
N GLN A 358 -21.38 -8.19 5.09
CA GLN A 358 -21.88 -8.62 3.79
C GLN A 358 -21.58 -7.60 2.70
N TRP A 359 -21.17 -8.08 1.55
CA TRP A 359 -21.03 -7.31 0.32
C TRP A 359 -22.08 -7.72 -0.71
N ALA A 360 -22.75 -6.75 -1.32
CA ALA A 360 -23.64 -6.97 -2.45
C ALA A 360 -22.93 -6.60 -3.77
N ALA A 361 -22.91 -7.52 -4.73
CA ALA A 361 -22.30 -7.30 -6.03
C ALA A 361 -23.03 -6.19 -6.80
N PRO A 362 -22.35 -5.08 -7.16
CA PRO A 362 -23.02 -3.99 -7.87
C PRO A 362 -23.29 -4.32 -9.36
N LYS A 363 -22.58 -5.29 -9.92
CA LYS A 363 -22.65 -5.66 -11.34
C LYS A 363 -22.34 -7.16 -11.53
N PRO A 364 -22.68 -7.76 -12.68
CA PRO A 364 -22.23 -9.11 -12.98
C PRO A 364 -20.74 -9.14 -13.32
N GLY A 365 -20.08 -10.28 -13.08
CA GLY A 365 -18.71 -10.54 -13.52
C GLY A 365 -17.99 -11.56 -12.66
N ARG A 366 -16.69 -11.71 -12.94
CA ARG A 366 -15.79 -12.56 -12.15
C ARG A 366 -15.14 -11.77 -11.05
N VAL A 367 -15.08 -12.34 -9.85
CA VAL A 367 -14.41 -11.71 -8.70
C VAL A 367 -13.41 -12.65 -8.05
N TYR A 368 -12.33 -12.05 -7.55
CA TYR A 368 -11.53 -12.63 -6.48
C TYR A 368 -12.12 -12.22 -5.12
N VAL A 369 -12.20 -13.18 -4.21
CA VAL A 369 -12.57 -12.98 -2.81
C VAL A 369 -11.42 -13.51 -1.96
N ALA A 370 -10.80 -12.61 -1.20
CA ALA A 370 -9.62 -12.91 -0.38
C ALA A 370 -9.65 -12.10 0.92
N GLU A 371 -8.78 -12.42 1.87
CA GLU A 371 -8.50 -11.57 3.02
C GLU A 371 -7.22 -10.75 2.84
N ARG A 372 -7.15 -9.60 3.52
CA ARG A 372 -5.97 -8.73 3.48
C ARG A 372 -4.70 -9.38 4.04
N GLY A 373 -4.78 -10.13 5.14
CA GLY A 373 -3.61 -10.59 5.90
C GLY A 373 -3.87 -11.70 6.90
N GLY A 374 -4.68 -12.67 6.48
CA GLY A 374 -5.14 -13.77 7.31
C GLY A 374 -6.29 -13.39 8.25
N ILE A 375 -6.92 -14.41 8.82
CA ILE A 375 -7.94 -14.30 9.87
C ILE A 375 -7.26 -14.59 11.21
N GLN A 376 -7.35 -13.67 12.17
CA GLN A 376 -6.63 -13.77 13.45
C GLN A 376 -7.49 -13.32 14.63
N LEU A 377 -7.26 -13.86 15.81
CA LEU A 377 -7.83 -13.30 17.03
C LEU A 377 -7.09 -12.01 17.41
N ALA A 378 -7.82 -11.01 17.90
CA ALA A 378 -7.29 -9.79 18.48
C ALA A 378 -7.49 -9.80 20.01
N GLY A 379 -6.41 -9.59 20.78
CA GLY A 379 -6.43 -9.51 22.25
C GLY A 379 -5.85 -10.73 22.97
N MET A 380 -5.62 -10.60 24.29
CA MET A 380 -4.89 -11.58 25.13
C MET A 380 -5.70 -12.29 26.23
N SER A 381 -7.03 -12.10 26.30
CA SER A 381 -7.88 -12.71 27.34
C SER A 381 -8.57 -14.00 26.84
N PRO A 382 -8.88 -14.97 27.73
CA PRO A 382 -8.67 -16.42 27.55
C PRO A 382 -9.45 -17.05 26.37
N PRO A 383 -9.01 -18.24 25.90
CA PRO A 383 -8.93 -18.59 24.48
C PRO A 383 -10.30 -18.51 23.82
N ALA A 384 -10.59 -17.38 23.18
CA ALA A 384 -11.74 -17.30 22.33
C ALA A 384 -11.51 -18.19 21.11
N ARG A 385 -12.28 -19.28 20.98
CA ARG A 385 -12.42 -19.93 19.68
C ARG A 385 -13.56 -19.25 18.97
N LEU A 386 -13.27 -18.66 17.84
CA LEU A 386 -14.27 -18.10 16.95
C LEU A 386 -14.45 -19.05 15.77
N ARG A 387 -15.65 -19.08 15.22
CA ARG A 387 -15.99 -19.85 14.04
C ARG A 387 -16.30 -18.90 12.91
N VAL A 388 -15.71 -19.16 11.76
CA VAL A 388 -15.91 -18.32 10.57
C VAL A 388 -16.36 -19.15 9.38
N GLN A 389 -17.16 -18.53 8.52
CA GLN A 389 -17.50 -19.08 7.21
C GLN A 389 -17.79 -17.95 6.21
N ILE A 390 -17.76 -18.30 4.94
CA ILE A 390 -18.14 -17.43 3.83
C ILE A 390 -19.28 -18.07 3.08
N ARG A 391 -20.32 -17.30 2.79
CA ARG A 391 -21.47 -17.73 1.99
C ARG A 391 -21.62 -16.84 0.75
N HIS A 392 -22.03 -17.45 -0.35
CA HIS A 392 -22.53 -16.76 -1.55
C HIS A 392 -24.03 -16.99 -1.62
N ASN A 393 -24.78 -15.90 -1.48
CA ASN A 393 -26.19 -15.91 -1.13
C ASN A 393 -26.37 -16.75 0.16
N ASP A 394 -27.15 -17.82 0.10
CA ASP A 394 -27.38 -18.71 1.25
C ASP A 394 -26.48 -19.95 1.26
N ARG A 395 -25.63 -20.12 0.23
CA ARG A 395 -24.77 -21.29 0.09
C ARG A 395 -23.40 -21.04 0.70
N ARG A 396 -22.96 -21.89 1.63
CA ARG A 396 -21.58 -21.90 2.11
C ARG A 396 -20.62 -22.21 0.97
N ILE A 397 -19.58 -21.39 0.85
CA ILE A 397 -18.49 -21.55 -0.11
C ILE A 397 -17.12 -21.71 0.56
N TRP A 398 -16.99 -21.37 1.86
CA TRP A 398 -15.79 -21.65 2.63
C TRP A 398 -16.09 -21.75 4.14
N PRO A 399 -15.45 -22.66 4.89
CA PRO A 399 -14.57 -23.73 4.40
C PRO A 399 -15.33 -24.80 3.60
N GLU A 400 -14.61 -25.54 2.75
CA GLU A 400 -15.20 -26.59 1.91
C GLU A 400 -15.51 -27.88 2.69
N ALA A 401 -14.57 -28.32 3.52
CA ALA A 401 -14.62 -29.62 4.20
C ALA A 401 -15.50 -29.62 5.46
N ASP A 402 -15.61 -28.47 6.13
CA ASP A 402 -16.28 -28.34 7.43
C ASP A 402 -17.46 -27.37 7.34
N GLU A 403 -18.34 -27.41 8.34
CA GLU A 403 -19.40 -26.40 8.45
C GLU A 403 -18.85 -25.02 8.80
N TRP A 404 -17.80 -24.99 9.61
CA TRP A 404 -17.17 -23.80 10.16
C TRP A 404 -15.67 -23.99 10.22
N ARG A 405 -14.92 -22.91 9.99
CA ARG A 405 -13.48 -22.87 10.29
C ARG A 405 -13.30 -22.33 11.69
N GLU A 406 -12.70 -23.13 12.58
CA GLU A 406 -12.33 -22.64 13.92
C GLU A 406 -11.05 -21.78 13.86
N ILE A 407 -11.09 -20.64 14.54
CA ILE A 407 -9.99 -19.70 14.74
C ILE A 407 -9.70 -19.67 16.24
N GLY A 408 -8.56 -20.21 16.63
CA GLY A 408 -8.12 -20.30 18.02
C GLY A 408 -6.76 -19.64 18.25
N PRO A 409 -6.32 -19.51 19.51
CA PRO A 409 -4.98 -19.04 19.83
C PRO A 409 -3.92 -19.94 19.19
N GLY A 410 -2.94 -19.35 18.52
CA GLY A 410 -1.88 -20.09 17.84
C GLY A 410 -2.32 -20.88 16.61
N ALA A 411 -3.57 -20.72 16.14
CA ALA A 411 -3.96 -21.24 14.84
C ALA A 411 -3.10 -20.57 13.76
N GLU A 412 -2.55 -21.37 12.85
CA GLU A 412 -1.94 -20.84 11.63
C GLU A 412 -2.95 -19.92 10.94
N GLN A 413 -2.47 -18.80 10.39
CA GLN A 413 -3.31 -17.87 9.64
C GLN A 413 -4.11 -18.64 8.61
N SER A 414 -5.41 -18.79 8.84
CA SER A 414 -6.29 -19.35 7.83
C SER A 414 -6.56 -18.25 6.81
N GLY A 415 -6.23 -18.54 5.56
CA GLY A 415 -6.57 -17.70 4.43
C GLY A 415 -7.48 -18.40 3.44
N TYR A 416 -8.16 -17.62 2.61
CA TYR A 416 -8.95 -18.08 1.49
C TYR A 416 -8.62 -17.24 0.25
N ARG A 417 -8.66 -17.90 -0.91
CA ARG A 417 -8.57 -17.23 -2.20
C ARG A 417 -9.60 -17.89 -3.10
N LEU A 418 -10.77 -17.27 -3.19
CA LEU A 418 -11.89 -17.79 -3.95
C LEU A 418 -12.01 -17.02 -5.25
N LYS A 419 -12.38 -17.72 -6.33
CA LYS A 419 -12.75 -17.13 -7.61
C LYS A 419 -14.19 -17.53 -7.91
N LEU A 420 -15.05 -16.54 -8.12
CA LEU A 420 -16.49 -16.75 -8.26
C LEU A 420 -17.05 -15.92 -9.41
N GLU A 421 -18.09 -16.43 -10.05
CA GLU A 421 -19.00 -15.65 -10.89
C GLU A 421 -20.07 -15.02 -9.98
N VAL A 422 -20.35 -13.74 -10.18
CA VAL A 422 -21.44 -13.04 -9.49
C VAL A 422 -22.35 -12.38 -10.50
N VAL A 423 -23.64 -12.26 -10.15
CA VAL A 423 -24.58 -11.36 -10.81
C VAL A 423 -24.88 -10.14 -9.93
N ALA A 424 -25.39 -9.06 -10.53
CA ALA A 424 -25.80 -7.90 -9.74
C ALA A 424 -26.83 -8.30 -8.66
N GLY A 425 -26.58 -7.88 -7.42
CA GLY A 425 -27.40 -8.22 -6.26
C GLY A 425 -27.01 -9.50 -5.53
N ASP A 426 -26.11 -10.33 -6.09
CA ASP A 426 -25.53 -11.44 -5.35
C ASP A 426 -24.84 -10.95 -4.08
N CYS A 427 -24.91 -11.79 -3.05
CA CYS A 427 -24.50 -11.44 -1.70
C CYS A 427 -23.33 -12.31 -1.24
N LEU A 428 -22.19 -11.72 -0.89
CA LEU A 428 -21.11 -12.41 -0.21
C LEU A 428 -21.16 -12.09 1.28
N SER A 429 -21.32 -13.12 2.10
CA SER A 429 -21.56 -13.04 3.54
C SER A 429 -20.38 -13.61 4.31
N PHE A 430 -19.68 -12.79 5.07
CA PHE A 430 -18.58 -13.15 5.96
C PHE A 430 -19.12 -13.24 7.39
N VAL A 431 -19.25 -14.47 7.89
CA VAL A 431 -19.99 -14.77 9.12
C VAL A 431 -19.02 -15.16 10.22
N VAL A 432 -19.19 -14.56 11.40
CA VAL A 432 -18.45 -14.86 12.62
C VAL A 432 -19.40 -15.33 13.70
N SER A 433 -19.09 -16.43 14.38
CA SER A 433 -19.86 -16.98 15.50
C SER A 433 -18.96 -17.33 16.69
N ALA A 434 -19.48 -17.19 17.91
CA ALA A 434 -18.84 -17.68 19.12
C ALA A 434 -19.15 -19.16 19.43
N GLY A 435 -20.08 -19.79 18.69
CA GLY A 435 -20.64 -21.11 19.01
C GLY A 435 -21.75 -21.07 20.08
N GLU A 436 -22.50 -22.17 20.21
CA GLU A 436 -23.64 -22.31 21.14
C GLU A 436 -23.20 -22.42 22.61
N ASP A 437 -21.99 -22.94 22.86
CA ASP A 437 -21.50 -23.27 24.21
C ASP A 437 -21.07 -22.04 25.03
N ARG A 438 -21.34 -20.81 24.57
CA ARG A 438 -20.86 -19.58 25.21
C ARG A 438 -21.98 -18.67 25.70
N THR A 439 -22.06 -18.56 27.02
CA THR A 439 -23.05 -17.75 27.76
C THR A 439 -22.57 -16.33 28.10
N GLY A 440 -21.52 -15.79 27.46
CA GLY A 440 -20.88 -14.53 27.87
C GLY A 440 -20.85 -13.46 26.78
N GLY A 441 -21.09 -12.20 27.16
CA GLY A 441 -21.17 -11.00 26.31
C GLY A 441 -19.87 -10.56 25.62
N GLN A 442 -19.53 -9.26 25.67
CA GLN A 442 -18.40 -8.63 24.94
C GLN A 442 -17.01 -9.28 25.14
N ASP A 443 -16.88 -10.25 26.05
CA ASP A 443 -15.71 -11.10 26.24
C ASP A 443 -15.60 -12.25 25.20
N SER A 444 -16.51 -12.32 24.21
CA SER A 444 -16.57 -13.38 23.19
C SER A 444 -15.35 -13.44 22.26
N GLY A 445 -14.47 -12.44 22.32
CA GLY A 445 -13.24 -12.32 21.54
C GLY A 445 -13.43 -11.46 20.29
N LEU A 446 -12.36 -10.80 19.85
CA LEU A 446 -12.34 -9.99 18.64
C LEU A 446 -11.64 -10.77 17.53
N LEU A 447 -12.21 -10.76 16.33
CA LEU A 447 -11.59 -11.32 15.14
C LEU A 447 -11.04 -10.20 14.27
N ARG A 448 -9.74 -10.18 14.02
CA ARG A 448 -9.16 -9.39 12.94
C ARG A 448 -9.45 -10.08 11.60
N TRP A 449 -10.36 -9.49 10.82
CA TRP A 449 -10.74 -9.99 9.49
C TRP A 449 -11.12 -8.82 8.58
N ASP A 450 -10.43 -8.70 7.45
CA ASP A 450 -10.65 -7.65 6.46
C ASP A 450 -10.87 -8.27 5.07
N PRO A 451 -12.13 -8.58 4.72
CA PRO A 451 -12.48 -9.12 3.42
C PRO A 451 -12.21 -8.15 2.28
N VAL A 452 -11.73 -8.70 1.16
CA VAL A 452 -11.44 -8.00 -0.08
C VAL A 452 -12.16 -8.70 -1.22
N VAL A 453 -12.95 -7.94 -1.97
CA VAL A 453 -13.58 -8.39 -3.20
C VAL A 453 -13.04 -7.54 -4.35
N SER A 454 -12.57 -8.18 -5.41
CA SER A 454 -12.04 -7.47 -6.56
C SER A 454 -12.46 -8.11 -7.87
N TYR A 455 -13.06 -7.33 -8.77
CA TYR A 455 -13.43 -7.81 -10.10
C TYR A 455 -12.18 -8.12 -10.90
N ILE A 456 -12.23 -9.23 -11.63
CA ILE A 456 -11.14 -9.70 -12.48
C ILE A 456 -11.21 -8.91 -13.78
N ASN A 457 -10.14 -8.20 -14.09
CA ASN A 457 -10.00 -7.52 -15.37
C ASN A 457 -9.59 -8.54 -16.44
N ASP A 458 -10.54 -8.99 -17.24
CA ASP A 458 -10.30 -9.95 -18.34
C ASP A 458 -9.63 -9.33 -19.57
N HIS A 459 -8.99 -8.17 -19.42
CA HIS A 459 -8.33 -7.43 -20.50
C HIS A 459 -6.88 -7.90 -20.75
N SER A 460 -6.62 -9.20 -20.63
CA SER A 460 -5.37 -9.82 -21.11
C SER A 460 -5.46 -10.18 -22.58
#